data_AF-A0A351TMS6-F1
#
_entry.id   AF-A0A351TMS6-F1
#
_cell.length_a   1.000
_cell.length_b   1.000
_cell.length_c   1.000
_cell.angle_alpha   90.00
_cell.angle_beta   90.00
_cell.angle_gamma   90.00
#
_symmetry.space_group_name_H-M   'P 1'
#
loop_
_entity.id
_entity.type
_entity.pdbx_description
1 polymer ?
#
loop_
_entity_poly.entity_id
_entity_poly.type
_entity_poly.pdbx_seq_one_letter_code
_entity_poly.pdbx_strand_id
1 'polypeptide(L)'
;MAGFVYFTDEQKQRANEVDLEDFLSRQGEKLLKSGGEKRLASDHSITVRGNRWYDHAAGTGGCAIDFVQMHYNSTFPEAVTLLLGGEQGQAYRASGPEREKEQKPFALPEANQDMRRAYAYLTKTRCLDREVVSAFVREKLIYEDAKYHNVVFVGYDAGGTARHAHKRGSYTKGDAFKGNVDGSDPRYSFRHLGKGNAVYVFEAPIDMLSFITMHPQGWQDNSYVALSGISAYAMLQVLEDQPQTDTVVLCLDHDPAGIENSFRLADAVKERRQDVRVKMLQPANKDWNEDLKAKNGMEPIPAKEHPGITECRAWCETLKRTAEDISLKYATAEYLKRYHCEMYQTLKKETGMEQLEDAFDGDGLILAGVAVRIMERYGRELGMDAAPGQIIDNLCGRYRPHKDKGNLKSRLVDMQNAFESVMECFAGEGPGTDKEKETLIKKCVGLTMECIRAHIYVAEKLQVQKQEGGMGQICSQL
;
A
#
# COMPACT_ATOMS: atom_id res chain seq x y z
N MET A 1 -31.94 24.77 15.53
CA MET A 1 -31.91 23.38 16.05
C MET A 1 -32.17 22.46 14.88
N ALA A 2 -31.15 21.81 14.32
CA ALA A 2 -31.32 20.84 13.25
C ALA A 2 -31.93 19.55 13.84
N GLY A 3 -33.08 19.12 13.32
CA GLY A 3 -33.76 17.90 13.78
C GLY A 3 -32.91 16.67 13.48
N PHE A 4 -32.72 15.81 14.48
CA PHE A 4 -32.09 14.50 14.28
C PHE A 4 -32.99 13.65 13.37
N VAL A 5 -32.51 13.33 12.16
CA VAL A 5 -33.18 12.39 11.25
C VAL A 5 -32.93 10.98 11.78
N TYR A 6 -33.99 10.30 12.21
CA TYR A 6 -33.92 8.94 12.73
C TYR A 6 -34.32 7.94 11.64
N PHE A 7 -33.42 7.00 11.31
CA PHE A 7 -33.71 5.88 10.41
C PHE A 7 -33.91 4.59 11.21
N THR A 8 -34.91 3.79 10.84
CA THR A 8 -35.08 2.45 11.39
C THR A 8 -33.95 1.53 10.94
N ASP A 9 -33.68 0.45 11.68
CA ASP A 9 -32.63 -0.49 11.29
C ASP A 9 -32.94 -1.18 9.96
N GLU A 10 -34.22 -1.40 9.65
CA GLU A 10 -34.69 -1.86 8.35
C GLU A 10 -34.36 -0.88 7.22
N GLN A 11 -34.49 0.43 7.45
CA GLN A 11 -34.11 1.45 6.46
C GLN A 11 -32.60 1.46 6.22
N LYS A 12 -31.79 1.36 7.28
CA LYS A 12 -30.34 1.26 7.16
C LYS A 12 -29.92 -0.01 6.42
N GLN A 13 -30.54 -1.15 6.74
CA GLN A 13 -30.28 -2.41 6.07
C GLN A 13 -30.63 -2.32 4.58
N ARG A 14 -31.83 -1.85 4.24
CA ARG A 14 -32.26 -1.68 2.85
C ARG A 14 -31.34 -0.74 2.05
N ALA A 15 -30.92 0.37 2.65
CA ALA A 15 -29.97 1.29 2.03
C ALA A 15 -28.62 0.60 1.77
N ASN A 16 -28.13 -0.19 2.73
CA ASN A 16 -26.90 -0.97 2.55
C ASN A 16 -27.03 -2.12 1.56
N GLU A 17 -28.22 -2.62 1.28
CA GLU A 17 -28.48 -3.69 0.31
C GLU A 17 -28.59 -3.19 -1.14
N VAL A 18 -28.63 -1.87 -1.36
CA VAL A 18 -28.69 -1.28 -2.71
C VAL A 18 -27.54 -1.78 -3.57
N ASP A 19 -27.86 -2.24 -4.78
CA ASP A 19 -26.90 -2.61 -5.80
C ASP A 19 -26.18 -1.36 -6.30
N LEU A 20 -24.88 -1.28 -6.02
CA LEU A 20 -24.04 -0.14 -6.39
C LEU A 20 -23.87 -0.02 -7.91
N GLU A 21 -24.00 -1.11 -8.67
CA GLU A 21 -23.91 -1.03 -10.13
C GLU A 21 -25.14 -0.33 -10.72
N ASP A 22 -26.35 -0.64 -10.21
CA ASP A 22 -27.58 0.06 -10.57
C ASP A 22 -27.56 1.52 -10.09
N PHE A 23 -27.17 1.75 -8.83
CA PHE A 23 -27.05 3.09 -8.26
C PHE A 23 -26.12 3.97 -9.10
N LEU A 24 -24.87 3.55 -9.31
CA LEU A 24 -23.87 4.31 -10.06
C LEU A 24 -24.29 4.54 -11.51
N SER A 25 -24.83 3.51 -12.18
CA SER A 25 -25.29 3.67 -13.56
C SER A 25 -26.41 4.71 -13.68
N ARG A 26 -27.29 4.84 -12.69
CA ARG A 26 -28.35 5.87 -12.67
C ARG A 26 -27.83 7.26 -12.32
N GLN A 27 -26.71 7.35 -11.60
CA GLN A 27 -25.98 8.60 -11.37
C GLN A 27 -25.13 9.05 -12.58
N GLY A 28 -25.16 8.29 -13.68
CA GLY A 28 -24.39 8.61 -14.89
C GLY A 28 -22.94 8.13 -14.86
N GLU A 29 -22.54 7.40 -13.82
CA GLU A 29 -21.19 6.85 -13.70
C GLU A 29 -20.97 5.69 -14.67
N LYS A 30 -19.77 5.64 -15.25
CA LYS A 30 -19.39 4.58 -16.18
C LYS A 30 -18.60 3.50 -15.46
N LEU A 31 -19.03 2.25 -15.62
CA LEU A 31 -18.40 1.08 -15.03
C LEU A 31 -17.68 0.22 -16.07
N LEU A 32 -16.39 -0.02 -15.84
CA LEU A 32 -15.50 -0.85 -16.65
C LEU A 32 -15.48 -2.28 -16.10
N LYS A 33 -15.33 -3.28 -16.98
CA LYS A 33 -15.22 -4.68 -16.56
C LYS A 33 -13.87 -4.94 -15.89
N SER A 34 -13.87 -5.47 -14.67
CA SER A 34 -12.64 -5.80 -13.91
C SER A 34 -12.76 -7.19 -13.28
N GLY A 35 -12.49 -8.23 -14.08
CA GLY A 35 -12.63 -9.62 -13.63
C GLY A 35 -14.09 -9.97 -13.27
N GLY A 36 -14.32 -10.33 -12.01
CA GLY A 36 -15.66 -10.60 -11.45
C GLY A 36 -16.37 -9.37 -10.89
N GLU A 37 -15.73 -8.21 -10.93
CA GLU A 37 -16.19 -6.93 -10.39
C GLU A 37 -16.31 -5.89 -11.51
N LYS A 38 -16.86 -4.73 -11.18
CA LYS A 38 -16.85 -3.55 -12.04
C LYS A 38 -16.00 -2.46 -11.43
N ARG A 39 -15.23 -1.75 -12.23
CA ARG A 39 -14.35 -0.65 -11.81
C ARG A 39 -14.95 0.67 -12.25
N LEU A 40 -14.91 1.71 -11.41
CA LEU A 40 -15.34 3.05 -11.82
C LEU A 40 -14.38 3.59 -12.88
N ALA A 41 -14.92 4.24 -13.92
CA ALA A 41 -14.12 4.90 -14.95
C ALA A 41 -13.61 6.27 -14.49
N SER A 42 -14.38 6.95 -13.63
CA SER A 42 -14.02 8.22 -12.99
C SER A 42 -12.87 8.02 -11.99
N ASP A 43 -12.91 6.93 -11.23
CA ASP A 43 -11.86 6.55 -10.29
C ASP A 43 -11.46 5.07 -10.47
N HIS A 44 -10.30 4.86 -11.08
CA HIS A 44 -9.78 3.53 -11.39
C HIS A 44 -9.27 2.77 -10.15
N SER A 45 -9.23 3.42 -8.99
CA SER A 45 -8.91 2.76 -7.71
C SER A 45 -10.10 1.98 -7.16
N ILE A 46 -11.34 2.31 -7.53
CA ILE A 46 -12.54 1.76 -6.91
C ILE A 46 -13.13 0.61 -7.74
N THR A 47 -13.38 -0.53 -7.09
CA THR A 47 -14.23 -1.61 -7.64
C THR A 47 -15.51 -1.78 -6.83
N VAL A 48 -16.58 -2.19 -7.52
CA VAL A 48 -17.90 -2.47 -6.96
C VAL A 48 -18.36 -3.86 -7.39
N ARG A 49 -19.12 -4.50 -6.50
CA ARG A 49 -19.75 -5.80 -6.73
C ARG A 49 -21.01 -5.92 -5.87
N GLY A 50 -22.18 -5.94 -6.52
CA GLY A 50 -23.45 -5.91 -5.80
C GLY A 50 -23.54 -4.64 -4.94
N ASN A 51 -23.76 -4.79 -3.64
CA ASN A 51 -23.81 -3.67 -2.69
C ASN A 51 -22.46 -3.33 -2.02
N ARG A 52 -21.38 -4.00 -2.41
CA ARG A 52 -20.05 -3.81 -1.82
C ARG A 52 -19.15 -3.02 -2.76
N TRP A 53 -18.22 -2.31 -2.16
CA TRP A 53 -17.16 -1.59 -2.87
C TRP A 53 -15.82 -1.75 -2.15
N TYR A 54 -14.74 -1.54 -2.88
CA TYR A 54 -13.39 -1.50 -2.37
C TYR A 54 -12.56 -0.48 -3.16
N ASP A 55 -11.93 0.46 -2.46
CA ASP A 55 -10.89 1.32 -2.99
C ASP A 55 -9.53 0.65 -2.76
N HIS A 56 -8.89 0.28 -3.86
CA HIS A 56 -7.61 -0.41 -3.88
C HIS A 56 -6.43 0.51 -3.53
N ALA A 57 -6.57 1.83 -3.70
CA ALA A 57 -5.56 2.81 -3.32
C ALA A 57 -5.63 3.13 -1.82
N ALA A 58 -6.82 3.40 -1.28
CA ALA A 58 -6.99 3.63 0.16
C ALA A 58 -6.98 2.32 1.00
N GLY A 59 -7.20 1.17 0.35
CA GLY A 59 -7.31 -0.13 0.99
C GLY A 59 -8.53 -0.25 1.91
N THR A 60 -9.58 0.52 1.64
CA THR A 60 -10.83 0.58 2.40
C THR A 60 -12.01 0.13 1.56
N GLY A 61 -13.04 -0.41 2.19
CA GLY A 61 -14.26 -0.79 1.52
C GLY A 61 -15.42 -0.87 2.50
N GLY A 62 -16.60 -1.15 1.98
CA GLY A 62 -17.81 -1.18 2.77
C GLY A 62 -19.03 -1.58 1.96
N CYS A 63 -20.20 -1.24 2.50
CA CYS A 63 -21.48 -1.42 1.82
C CYS A 63 -21.90 -0.11 1.14
N ALA A 64 -23.11 -0.08 0.58
CA ALA A 64 -23.59 1.05 -0.21
C ALA A 64 -23.65 2.37 0.57
N ILE A 65 -24.01 2.38 1.87
CA ILE A 65 -24.00 3.63 2.66
C ILE A 65 -22.58 4.18 2.78
N ASP A 66 -21.62 3.32 3.16
CA ASP A 66 -20.22 3.72 3.30
C ASP A 66 -19.66 4.28 2.00
N PHE A 67 -20.05 3.66 0.87
CA PHE A 67 -19.68 4.12 -0.46
C PHE A 67 -20.17 5.54 -0.71
N VAL A 68 -21.46 5.81 -0.47
CA VAL A 68 -22.04 7.13 -0.74
C VAL A 68 -21.44 8.20 0.16
N GLN A 69 -21.24 7.90 1.45
CA GLN A 69 -20.59 8.82 2.37
C GLN A 69 -19.17 9.17 1.93
N MET A 70 -18.41 8.17 1.48
CA MET A 70 -17.03 8.37 1.03
C MET A 70 -16.99 9.11 -0.32
N HIS A 71 -17.67 8.57 -1.33
CA HIS A 71 -17.52 9.01 -2.73
C HIS A 71 -18.21 10.36 -3.01
N TYR A 72 -19.35 10.63 -2.37
CA TYR A 72 -20.09 11.90 -2.51
C TYR A 72 -19.90 12.84 -1.31
N ASN A 73 -18.93 12.56 -0.43
CA ASN A 73 -18.66 13.33 0.79
C ASN A 73 -19.93 13.66 1.61
N SER A 74 -20.84 12.68 1.69
CA SER A 74 -22.17 12.84 2.28
C SER A 74 -22.19 12.42 3.74
N THR A 75 -23.04 13.05 4.54
CA THR A 75 -23.34 12.59 5.90
C THR A 75 -24.14 11.28 5.87
N PHE A 76 -24.14 10.55 6.99
CA PHE A 76 -24.90 9.30 7.09
C PHE A 76 -26.39 9.48 6.75
N PRO A 77 -27.09 10.52 7.25
CA PRO A 77 -28.48 10.76 6.86
C PRO A 77 -28.69 11.04 5.38
N GLU A 78 -27.81 11.82 4.77
CA GLU A 78 -27.87 12.14 3.33
C GLU A 78 -27.65 10.88 2.49
N ALA A 79 -26.66 10.05 2.86
CA ALA A 79 -26.37 8.80 2.18
C ALA A 79 -27.53 7.81 2.24
N VAL A 80 -28.12 7.61 3.42
CA VAL A 80 -29.29 6.73 3.58
C VAL A 80 -30.49 7.28 2.80
N THR A 81 -30.72 8.59 2.83
CA THR A 81 -31.82 9.22 2.07
C THR A 81 -31.63 9.05 0.57
N LEU A 82 -30.41 9.26 0.07
CA LEU A 82 -30.07 9.10 -1.35
C LEU A 82 -30.31 7.67 -1.82
N LEU A 83 -29.80 6.68 -1.07
CA LEU A 83 -29.94 5.25 -1.38
C LEU A 83 -31.38 4.73 -1.25
N LEU A 84 -32.21 5.37 -0.43
CA LEU A 84 -33.63 5.04 -0.32
C LEU A 84 -34.52 5.77 -1.35
N GLY A 85 -33.95 6.58 -2.25
CA GLY A 85 -34.62 7.09 -3.45
C GLY A 85 -34.86 8.60 -3.52
N GLY A 86 -33.97 9.43 -3.00
CA GLY A 86 -34.07 10.89 -3.14
C GLY A 86 -33.79 11.40 -4.56
N GLU A 87 -34.86 11.52 -5.39
CA GLU A 87 -35.19 12.57 -6.39
C GLU A 87 -36.10 12.06 -7.52
N GLN A 88 -36.16 10.75 -7.79
CA GLN A 88 -36.94 10.20 -8.92
C GLN A 88 -38.02 9.17 -8.56
N GLY A 89 -38.24 8.88 -7.28
CA GLY A 89 -39.35 8.04 -6.81
C GLY A 89 -39.30 6.55 -7.20
N GLN A 90 -38.25 6.09 -7.87
CA GLN A 90 -38.02 4.68 -8.19
C GLN A 90 -36.93 4.10 -7.29
N ALA A 91 -37.24 3.03 -6.57
CA ALA A 91 -36.27 2.33 -5.75
C ALA A 91 -35.12 1.76 -6.61
N TYR A 92 -33.90 1.84 -6.08
CA TYR A 92 -32.77 1.10 -6.64
C TYR A 92 -32.97 -0.39 -6.45
N ARG A 93 -32.39 -1.18 -7.35
CA ARG A 93 -32.38 -2.63 -7.24
C ARG A 93 -31.62 -3.03 -5.97
N ALA A 94 -32.20 -3.91 -5.17
CA ALA A 94 -31.46 -4.59 -4.12
C ALA A 94 -30.48 -5.58 -4.73
N SER A 95 -29.24 -5.60 -4.23
CA SER A 95 -28.27 -6.65 -4.56
C SER A 95 -28.87 -8.02 -4.23
N GLY A 96 -28.78 -8.95 -5.18
CA GLY A 96 -29.21 -10.33 -4.92
C GLY A 96 -28.27 -11.01 -3.91
N PRO A 97 -28.70 -12.09 -3.23
CA PRO A 97 -27.79 -12.86 -2.39
C PRO A 97 -26.58 -13.24 -3.22
N GLU A 98 -25.38 -12.94 -2.70
CA GLU A 98 -24.14 -13.25 -3.37
C GLU A 98 -24.13 -14.76 -3.58
N ARG A 99 -24.34 -15.20 -4.84
CA ARG A 99 -24.16 -16.61 -5.17
C ARG A 99 -22.70 -16.91 -4.88
N GLU A 100 -22.45 -17.65 -3.80
CA GLU A 100 -21.15 -18.28 -3.59
C GLU A 100 -20.82 -19.01 -4.88
N LYS A 101 -19.87 -18.47 -5.64
CA LYS A 101 -19.41 -19.17 -6.83
C LYS A 101 -18.81 -20.46 -6.31
N GLU A 102 -19.36 -21.59 -6.75
CA GLU A 102 -18.75 -22.89 -6.54
C GLU A 102 -17.25 -22.76 -6.88
N GLN A 103 -16.40 -23.04 -5.90
CA GLN A 103 -14.96 -22.97 -6.10
C GLN A 103 -14.62 -23.97 -7.19
N LYS A 104 -14.25 -23.47 -8.37
CA LYS A 104 -13.83 -24.36 -9.46
C LYS A 104 -12.61 -25.14 -8.98
N PRO A 105 -12.57 -26.46 -9.19
CA PRO A 105 -11.39 -27.25 -8.85
C PRO A 105 -10.20 -26.72 -9.66
N PHE A 106 -9.05 -26.63 -9.01
CA PHE A 106 -7.80 -26.26 -9.68
C PHE A 106 -7.44 -27.29 -10.73
N ALA A 107 -7.14 -26.82 -11.94
CA ALA A 107 -6.62 -27.64 -13.02
C ALA A 107 -5.57 -26.85 -13.80
N LEU A 108 -4.45 -27.49 -14.12
CA LEU A 108 -3.44 -26.91 -14.98
C LEU A 108 -3.99 -26.74 -16.41
N PRO A 109 -3.69 -25.61 -17.08
CA PRO A 109 -3.92 -25.48 -18.52
C PRO A 109 -3.25 -26.61 -19.31
N GLU A 110 -3.87 -27.04 -20.40
CA GLU A 110 -3.27 -28.01 -21.31
C GLU A 110 -1.94 -27.48 -21.85
N ALA A 111 -0.90 -28.32 -21.76
CA ALA A 111 0.43 -27.98 -22.26
C ALA A 111 0.48 -28.07 -23.78
N ASN A 112 1.12 -27.09 -24.41
CA ASN A 112 1.42 -27.13 -25.83
C ASN A 112 2.46 -28.23 -26.14
N GLN A 113 2.48 -28.69 -27.39
CA GLN A 113 3.41 -29.73 -27.85
C GLN A 113 4.86 -29.26 -27.86
N ASP A 114 5.10 -27.96 -27.99
CA ASP A 114 6.42 -27.36 -27.92
C ASP A 114 6.40 -26.04 -27.13
N MET A 115 7.60 -25.54 -26.85
CA MET A 115 7.85 -24.34 -26.03
C MET A 115 8.36 -23.16 -26.87
N ARG A 116 8.20 -23.18 -28.20
CA ARG A 116 8.92 -22.26 -29.10
C ARG A 116 8.56 -20.80 -28.84
N ARG A 117 7.28 -20.49 -28.60
CA ARG A 117 6.83 -19.10 -28.39
C ARG A 117 7.21 -18.62 -27.00
N ALA A 118 7.03 -19.47 -25.99
CA ALA A 118 7.44 -19.20 -24.63
C ALA A 118 8.95 -18.94 -24.53
N TYR A 119 9.80 -19.78 -25.13
CA TYR A 119 11.25 -19.55 -25.15
C TYR A 119 11.62 -18.26 -25.88
N ALA A 120 11.04 -18.02 -27.07
CA ALA A 120 11.32 -16.81 -27.82
C ALA A 120 10.94 -15.56 -27.00
N TYR A 121 9.78 -15.57 -26.35
CA TYR A 121 9.34 -14.49 -25.47
C TYR A 121 10.28 -14.29 -24.28
N LEU A 122 10.56 -15.35 -23.52
CA LEU A 122 11.37 -15.28 -22.30
C LEU A 122 12.82 -14.87 -22.59
N THR A 123 13.41 -15.38 -23.68
CA THR A 123 14.83 -15.11 -23.98
C THR A 123 15.04 -13.85 -24.82
N LYS A 124 14.21 -13.61 -25.85
CA LYS A 124 14.41 -12.48 -26.78
C LYS A 124 13.71 -11.21 -26.33
N THR A 125 12.48 -11.32 -25.80
CA THR A 125 11.71 -10.16 -25.36
C THR A 125 12.03 -9.81 -23.91
N ARG A 126 12.21 -10.81 -23.06
CA ARG A 126 12.48 -10.62 -21.62
C ARG A 126 13.94 -10.73 -21.24
N CYS A 127 14.83 -10.99 -22.21
CA CYS A 127 16.29 -11.07 -22.03
C CYS A 127 16.75 -12.11 -20.98
N LEU A 128 15.91 -13.07 -20.61
CA LEU A 128 16.27 -14.10 -19.64
C LEU A 128 17.31 -15.04 -20.23
N ASP A 129 18.26 -15.46 -19.38
CA ASP A 129 19.25 -16.46 -19.78
C ASP A 129 18.56 -17.79 -20.12
N ARG A 130 18.99 -18.40 -21.21
CA ARG A 130 18.37 -19.63 -21.73
C ARG A 130 18.55 -20.81 -20.78
N GLU A 131 19.69 -20.94 -20.12
CA GLU A 131 19.96 -22.04 -19.19
C GLU A 131 19.15 -21.88 -17.91
N VAL A 132 18.96 -20.65 -17.43
CA VAL A 132 18.03 -20.35 -16.33
C VAL A 132 16.61 -20.81 -16.70
N VAL A 133 16.06 -20.37 -17.84
CA VAL A 133 14.72 -20.81 -18.29
C VAL A 133 14.65 -22.33 -18.41
N SER A 134 15.69 -22.95 -19.00
CA SER A 134 15.74 -24.40 -19.20
C SER A 134 15.76 -25.18 -17.89
N ALA A 135 16.39 -24.66 -16.84
CA ALA A 135 16.37 -25.28 -15.51
C ALA A 135 14.94 -25.40 -14.96
N PHE A 136 14.16 -24.30 -15.00
CA PHE A 136 12.77 -24.32 -14.52
C PHE A 136 11.82 -25.12 -15.42
N VAL A 137 12.08 -25.18 -16.73
CA VAL A 137 11.31 -26.04 -17.64
C VAL A 137 11.56 -27.53 -17.35
N ARG A 138 12.81 -27.94 -17.08
CA ARG A 138 13.13 -29.34 -16.72
C ARG A 138 12.41 -29.79 -15.45
N GLU A 139 12.28 -28.90 -14.47
CA GLU A 139 11.52 -29.12 -13.24
C GLU A 139 10.00 -29.03 -13.42
N LYS A 140 9.50 -28.86 -14.66
CA LYS A 140 8.07 -28.70 -14.99
C LYS A 140 7.41 -27.52 -14.27
N LEU A 141 8.20 -26.51 -13.93
CA LEU A 141 7.72 -25.26 -13.32
C LEU A 141 7.31 -24.23 -14.38
N ILE A 142 7.82 -24.35 -15.60
CA ILE A 142 7.48 -23.46 -16.72
C ILE A 142 7.06 -24.30 -17.92
N TYR A 143 5.91 -23.97 -18.51
CA TYR A 143 5.51 -24.51 -19.81
C TYR A 143 4.68 -23.50 -20.62
N GLU A 144 4.35 -23.84 -21.86
CA GLU A 144 3.54 -23.03 -22.78
C GLU A 144 2.14 -23.64 -22.84
N ASP A 145 1.07 -22.86 -22.65
CA ASP A 145 -0.29 -23.40 -22.78
C ASP A 145 -0.69 -23.57 -24.25
N ALA A 146 -1.43 -24.64 -24.55
CA ALA A 146 -1.80 -25.02 -25.92
C ALA A 146 -2.77 -24.04 -26.61
N LYS A 147 -3.66 -23.40 -25.83
CA LYS A 147 -4.79 -22.65 -26.40
C LYS A 147 -4.41 -21.23 -26.80
N TYR A 148 -3.60 -20.57 -25.98
CA TYR A 148 -3.28 -19.16 -26.10
C TYR A 148 -1.78 -18.90 -26.17
N HIS A 149 -0.95 -19.94 -25.99
CA HIS A 149 0.51 -19.83 -25.96
C HIS A 149 1.02 -18.88 -24.87
N ASN A 150 0.30 -18.76 -23.74
CA ASN A 150 0.86 -18.06 -22.57
C ASN A 150 1.99 -18.90 -21.98
N VAL A 151 2.93 -18.21 -21.34
CA VAL A 151 3.86 -18.85 -20.41
C VAL A 151 3.09 -19.16 -19.12
N VAL A 152 3.10 -20.42 -18.71
CA VAL A 152 2.51 -20.89 -17.45
C VAL A 152 3.64 -21.13 -16.46
N PHE A 153 3.54 -20.48 -15.31
CA PHE A 153 4.43 -20.66 -14.16
C PHE A 153 3.69 -21.45 -13.09
N VAL A 154 4.12 -22.68 -12.84
CA VAL A 154 3.47 -23.63 -11.93
C VAL A 154 4.13 -23.57 -10.57
N GLY A 155 3.32 -23.72 -9.52
CA GLY A 155 3.85 -23.99 -8.19
C GLY A 155 3.24 -25.25 -7.59
N TYR A 156 4.11 -25.99 -6.90
CA TYR A 156 3.84 -27.31 -6.34
C TYR A 156 3.91 -27.27 -4.81
N ASP A 157 3.10 -28.11 -4.17
CA ASP A 157 3.25 -28.42 -2.75
C ASP A 157 4.44 -29.35 -2.50
N ALA A 158 4.73 -29.61 -1.21
CA ALA A 158 5.82 -30.51 -0.81
C ALA A 158 5.64 -31.96 -1.32
N GLY A 159 4.41 -32.36 -1.67
CA GLY A 159 4.10 -33.66 -2.25
C GLY A 159 4.29 -33.72 -3.77
N GLY A 160 4.74 -32.63 -4.41
CA GLY A 160 4.89 -32.54 -5.86
C GLY A 160 3.56 -32.42 -6.61
N THR A 161 2.47 -32.07 -5.93
CA THR A 161 1.17 -31.83 -6.56
C THR A 161 1.05 -30.36 -6.96
N ALA A 162 0.64 -30.10 -8.21
CA ALA A 162 0.42 -28.74 -8.67
C ALA A 162 -0.75 -28.12 -7.90
N ARG A 163 -0.52 -26.95 -7.31
CA ARG A 163 -1.53 -26.22 -6.52
C ARG A 163 -1.80 -24.82 -7.06
N HIS A 164 -0.90 -24.29 -7.87
CA HIS A 164 -1.00 -22.94 -8.41
C HIS A 164 -0.49 -22.88 -9.84
N ALA A 165 -1.08 -22.01 -10.66
CA ALA A 165 -0.54 -21.64 -11.95
C ALA A 165 -0.77 -20.16 -12.26
N HIS A 166 0.29 -19.45 -12.61
CA HIS A 166 0.23 -18.08 -13.13
C HIS A 166 0.45 -18.08 -14.63
N LYS A 167 -0.40 -17.38 -15.39
CA LYS A 167 -0.26 -17.25 -16.84
C LYS A 167 0.20 -15.85 -17.22
N ARG A 168 1.16 -15.78 -18.14
CA ARG A 168 1.64 -14.56 -18.78
C ARG A 168 1.59 -14.66 -20.30
N GLY A 169 0.88 -13.74 -20.95
CA GLY A 169 0.81 -13.64 -22.40
C GLY A 169 2.18 -13.46 -23.03
N SER A 170 2.47 -14.25 -24.06
CA SER A 170 3.72 -14.22 -24.83
C SER A 170 3.68 -13.25 -26.02
N TYR A 171 2.52 -12.64 -26.28
CA TYR A 171 2.34 -11.66 -27.34
C TYR A 171 3.04 -10.34 -27.00
N THR A 172 3.65 -9.71 -28.02
CA THR A 172 4.36 -8.44 -27.91
C THR A 172 3.56 -7.25 -28.42
N LYS A 173 2.34 -7.47 -28.94
CA LYS A 173 1.41 -6.44 -29.40
C LYS A 173 0.15 -6.45 -28.55
N GLY A 174 -0.24 -5.30 -28.02
CA GLY A 174 -1.38 -5.14 -27.10
C GLY A 174 -1.06 -5.55 -25.66
N ASP A 175 -2.06 -5.46 -24.79
CA ASP A 175 -1.91 -5.80 -23.38
C ASP A 175 -1.75 -7.31 -23.19
N ALA A 176 -0.59 -7.74 -22.71
CA ALA A 176 -0.32 -9.13 -22.42
C ALA A 176 -1.15 -9.60 -21.22
N PHE A 177 -1.91 -10.68 -21.39
CA PHE A 177 -2.66 -11.33 -20.31
C PHE A 177 -1.74 -11.62 -19.10
N LYS A 178 -2.19 -11.30 -17.89
CA LYS A 178 -1.54 -11.69 -16.61
C LYS A 178 -2.64 -12.16 -15.67
N GLY A 179 -2.49 -13.36 -15.10
CA GLY A 179 -3.46 -13.82 -14.10
C GLY A 179 -3.24 -15.25 -13.62
N ASN A 180 -3.68 -15.51 -12.39
CA ASN A 180 -3.69 -16.85 -11.82
C ASN A 180 -4.83 -17.67 -12.42
N VAL A 181 -4.65 -18.98 -12.51
CA VAL A 181 -5.69 -19.92 -12.94
C VAL A 181 -6.72 -20.08 -11.83
N ASP A 182 -8.00 -20.16 -12.18
CA ASP A 182 -9.10 -20.38 -11.22
C ASP A 182 -8.80 -21.60 -10.31
N GLY A 183 -9.10 -21.47 -9.02
CA GLY A 183 -8.85 -22.51 -8.02
C GLY A 183 -7.41 -22.59 -7.50
N SER A 184 -6.48 -21.77 -8.02
CA SER A 184 -5.09 -21.77 -7.54
C SER A 184 -4.99 -21.43 -6.05
N ASP A 185 -4.17 -22.17 -5.33
CA ASP A 185 -3.81 -21.89 -3.94
C ASP A 185 -2.61 -20.93 -3.88
N PRO A 186 -2.79 -19.69 -3.40
CA PRO A 186 -1.74 -18.67 -3.41
C PRO A 186 -0.55 -19.01 -2.49
N ARG A 187 -0.65 -19.99 -1.59
CA ARG A 187 0.47 -20.45 -0.75
C ARG A 187 1.57 -21.15 -1.56
N TYR A 188 1.19 -21.77 -2.67
CA TYR A 188 2.09 -22.60 -3.46
C TYR A 188 2.40 -21.94 -4.81
N SER A 189 2.55 -20.61 -4.84
CA SER A 189 2.92 -19.88 -6.05
C SER A 189 4.30 -20.33 -6.59
N PHE A 190 4.66 -19.84 -7.78
CA PHE A 190 5.92 -20.19 -8.47
C PHE A 190 7.14 -19.93 -7.57
N ARG A 191 7.93 -20.97 -7.34
CA ARG A 191 9.05 -20.96 -6.38
C ARG A 191 10.14 -21.96 -6.73
N HIS A 192 11.33 -21.71 -6.23
CA HIS A 192 12.47 -22.62 -6.17
C HIS A 192 12.93 -22.72 -4.72
N LEU A 193 13.12 -23.93 -4.20
CA LEU A 193 13.54 -24.18 -2.83
C LEU A 193 14.99 -24.69 -2.83
N GLY A 194 15.92 -23.83 -2.42
CA GLY A 194 17.33 -24.17 -2.26
C GLY A 194 17.64 -24.76 -0.88
N LYS A 195 18.91 -25.04 -0.60
CA LYS A 195 19.39 -25.60 0.68
C LYS A 195 19.88 -24.54 1.66
N GLY A 196 19.99 -23.29 1.22
CA GLY A 196 20.46 -22.16 1.99
C GLY A 196 19.45 -21.70 3.06
N ASN A 197 19.82 -20.61 3.73
CA ASN A 197 19.07 -19.97 4.81
C ASN A 197 18.38 -18.67 4.38
N ALA A 198 18.41 -18.33 3.09
CA ALA A 198 17.84 -17.11 2.55
C ALA A 198 16.76 -17.41 1.51
N VAL A 199 15.65 -16.66 1.60
CA VAL A 199 14.60 -16.61 0.58
C VAL A 199 14.49 -15.22 -0.03
N TYR A 200 14.49 -15.16 -1.36
CA TYR A 200 14.28 -13.95 -2.14
C TYR A 200 12.84 -13.92 -2.66
N VAL A 201 12.13 -12.80 -2.45
CA VAL A 201 10.69 -12.67 -2.67
C VAL A 201 10.43 -11.62 -3.75
N PHE A 202 9.73 -11.99 -4.82
CA PHE A 202 9.48 -11.14 -5.99
C PHE A 202 7.99 -10.96 -6.25
N GLU A 203 7.61 -9.88 -6.92
CA GLU A 203 6.21 -9.64 -7.29
C GLU A 203 5.74 -10.65 -8.34
N ALA A 204 6.54 -10.89 -9.38
CA ALA A 204 6.18 -11.81 -10.46
C ALA A 204 7.31 -12.79 -10.85
N PRO A 205 6.96 -13.91 -11.51
CA PRO A 205 7.93 -14.92 -11.94
C PRO A 205 9.04 -14.40 -12.86
N ILE A 206 8.73 -13.45 -13.74
CA ILE A 206 9.73 -12.92 -14.69
C ILE A 206 10.79 -12.09 -13.94
N ASP A 207 10.42 -11.36 -12.89
CA ASP A 207 11.35 -10.57 -12.09
C ASP A 207 12.30 -11.48 -11.31
N MET A 208 11.76 -12.56 -10.73
CA MET A 208 12.54 -13.61 -10.08
C MET A 208 13.58 -14.22 -11.04
N LEU A 209 13.17 -14.60 -12.25
CA LEU A 209 14.07 -15.16 -13.26
C LEU A 209 15.08 -14.12 -13.77
N SER A 210 14.69 -12.84 -13.83
CA SER A 210 15.58 -11.75 -14.25
C SER A 210 16.68 -11.52 -13.22
N PHE A 211 16.33 -11.54 -11.94
CA PHE A 211 17.30 -11.49 -10.84
C PHE A 211 18.28 -12.66 -10.91
N ILE A 212 17.77 -13.90 -11.06
CA ILE A 212 18.63 -15.09 -11.20
C ILE A 212 19.56 -14.97 -12.43
N THR A 213 19.05 -14.48 -13.56
CA THR A 213 19.84 -14.23 -14.77
C THR A 213 20.99 -13.25 -14.51
N MET A 214 20.76 -12.20 -13.72
CA MET A 214 21.79 -11.22 -13.37
C MET A 214 22.76 -11.69 -12.27
N HIS A 215 22.38 -12.71 -11.51
CA HIS A 215 23.12 -13.24 -10.37
C HIS A 215 23.25 -14.78 -10.44
N PRO A 216 23.91 -15.34 -11.48
CA PRO A 216 23.88 -16.77 -11.77
C PRO A 216 24.76 -17.62 -10.85
N GLN A 217 25.64 -17.03 -10.06
CA GLN A 217 26.59 -17.78 -9.24
C GLN A 217 25.89 -18.41 -8.04
N GLY A 218 25.83 -19.75 -8.01
CA GLY A 218 25.29 -20.52 -6.87
C GLY A 218 23.81 -20.26 -6.59
N TRP A 219 23.05 -19.77 -7.57
CA TRP A 219 21.66 -19.35 -7.34
C TRP A 219 20.82 -20.51 -6.81
N GLN A 220 21.03 -21.75 -7.28
CA GLN A 220 20.24 -22.91 -6.87
C GLN A 220 20.31 -23.22 -5.37
N ASP A 221 21.33 -22.73 -4.67
CA ASP A 221 21.46 -22.91 -3.23
C ASP A 221 20.50 -22.02 -2.44
N ASN A 222 20.09 -20.86 -2.99
CA ASN A 222 19.11 -19.98 -2.37
C ASN A 222 17.68 -20.39 -2.72
N SER A 223 16.72 -19.93 -1.90
CA SER A 223 15.30 -20.07 -2.22
C SER A 223 14.75 -18.80 -2.86
N TYR A 224 13.80 -18.97 -3.76
CA TYR A 224 13.15 -17.88 -4.49
C TYR A 224 11.65 -18.14 -4.56
N VAL A 225 10.85 -17.09 -4.42
CA VAL A 225 9.39 -17.18 -4.55
C VAL A 225 8.84 -15.94 -5.23
N ALA A 226 7.96 -16.15 -6.20
CA ALA A 226 7.17 -15.10 -6.83
C ALA A 226 5.76 -15.09 -6.25
N LEU A 227 5.31 -13.95 -5.73
CA LEU A 227 4.01 -13.83 -5.08
C LEU A 227 2.84 -13.99 -6.06
N SER A 228 3.03 -13.58 -7.33
CA SER A 228 1.99 -13.62 -8.37
C SER A 228 0.68 -12.94 -7.93
N GLY A 229 0.83 -11.84 -7.18
CA GLY A 229 -0.21 -11.10 -6.51
C GLY A 229 0.36 -10.34 -5.31
N ILE A 230 -0.51 -9.69 -4.54
CA ILE A 230 -0.08 -8.87 -3.39
C ILE A 230 0.01 -9.67 -2.08
N SER A 231 -0.41 -10.93 -2.01
CA SER A 231 -0.49 -11.64 -0.73
C SER A 231 0.87 -12.10 -0.18
N ALA A 232 0.98 -12.19 1.14
CA ALA A 232 2.14 -12.76 1.84
C ALA A 232 2.17 -14.31 1.85
N TYR A 233 1.08 -14.96 1.43
CA TYR A 233 0.89 -16.41 1.63
C TYR A 233 2.03 -17.26 1.09
N ALA A 234 2.50 -17.01 -0.13
CA ALA A 234 3.58 -17.80 -0.73
C ALA A 234 4.90 -17.67 0.04
N MET A 235 5.26 -16.46 0.44
CA MET A 235 6.47 -16.20 1.23
C MET A 235 6.39 -16.87 2.61
N LEU A 236 5.26 -16.75 3.31
CA LEU A 236 5.07 -17.37 4.62
C LEU A 236 5.08 -18.90 4.52
N GLN A 237 4.49 -19.47 3.47
CA GLN A 237 4.56 -20.92 3.22
C GLN A 237 6.00 -21.39 3.01
N VAL A 238 6.86 -20.61 2.34
CA VAL A 238 8.29 -20.97 2.22
C VAL A 238 8.97 -20.99 3.59
N LEU A 239 8.64 -20.08 4.51
CA LEU A 239 9.20 -20.08 5.86
C LEU A 239 8.73 -21.29 6.70
N GLU A 240 7.53 -21.80 6.44
CA GLU A 240 7.04 -23.04 7.05
C GLU A 240 7.73 -24.27 6.44
N ASP A 241 7.85 -24.31 5.11
CA ASP A 241 8.47 -25.41 4.38
C ASP A 241 10.00 -25.47 4.61
N GLN A 242 10.63 -24.34 4.97
CA GLN A 242 12.06 -24.21 5.21
C GLN A 242 12.35 -23.52 6.56
N PRO A 243 12.18 -24.23 7.69
CA PRO A 243 12.34 -23.66 9.03
C PRO A 243 13.73 -23.06 9.30
N GLN A 244 14.77 -23.55 8.62
CA GLN A 244 16.15 -23.07 8.70
C GLN A 244 16.38 -21.68 8.09
N THR A 245 15.39 -21.14 7.37
CA THR A 245 15.48 -19.80 6.78
C THR A 245 15.59 -18.76 7.89
N ASP A 246 16.68 -18.01 7.90
CA ASP A 246 16.93 -16.92 8.86
C ASP A 246 16.89 -15.53 8.21
N THR A 247 16.81 -15.47 6.88
CA THR A 247 16.83 -14.22 6.11
C THR A 247 15.77 -14.24 5.01
N VAL A 248 14.93 -13.21 4.99
CA VAL A 248 14.01 -12.88 3.90
C VAL A 248 14.54 -11.63 3.20
N VAL A 249 14.67 -11.69 1.88
CA VAL A 249 15.04 -10.56 1.04
C VAL A 249 13.86 -10.20 0.15
N LEU A 250 13.24 -9.06 0.40
CA LEU A 250 12.13 -8.54 -0.39
C LEU A 250 12.67 -7.79 -1.61
N CYS A 251 12.32 -8.28 -2.79
CA CYS A 251 12.78 -7.84 -4.10
C CYS A 251 11.59 -7.45 -4.98
N LEU A 252 10.68 -6.62 -4.46
CA LEU A 252 9.49 -6.18 -5.20
C LEU A 252 9.81 -5.01 -6.15
N ASP A 253 8.81 -4.64 -6.95
CA ASP A 253 8.88 -3.56 -7.92
C ASP A 253 9.22 -2.22 -7.24
N HIS A 254 9.97 -1.39 -7.96
CA HIS A 254 10.34 -0.03 -7.54
C HIS A 254 9.29 0.97 -8.04
N ASP A 255 8.06 0.75 -7.59
CA ASP A 255 6.93 1.64 -7.78
C ASP A 255 6.16 1.81 -6.44
N PRO A 256 5.20 2.75 -6.33
CA PRO A 256 4.50 2.99 -5.07
C PRO A 256 3.84 1.73 -4.48
N ALA A 257 3.23 0.88 -5.32
CA ALA A 257 2.55 -0.32 -4.85
C ALA A 257 3.56 -1.39 -4.38
N GLY A 258 4.65 -1.59 -5.11
CA GLY A 258 5.72 -2.52 -4.74
C GLY A 258 6.44 -2.11 -3.45
N ILE A 259 6.68 -0.80 -3.27
CA ILE A 259 7.27 -0.24 -2.04
C ILE A 259 6.34 -0.44 -0.84
N GLU A 260 5.06 -0.06 -0.98
CA GLU A 260 4.08 -0.22 0.09
C GLU A 260 3.94 -1.70 0.48
N ASN A 261 3.86 -2.58 -0.51
CA ASN A 261 3.76 -4.01 -0.29
C ASN A 261 5.01 -4.58 0.39
N SER A 262 6.19 -4.07 0.08
CA SER A 262 7.44 -4.51 0.75
C SER A 262 7.39 -4.27 2.25
N PHE A 263 6.93 -3.09 2.70
CA PHE A 263 6.77 -2.82 4.12
C PHE A 263 5.71 -3.70 4.78
N ARG A 264 4.58 -3.92 4.10
CA ARG A 264 3.52 -4.81 4.59
C ARG A 264 3.99 -6.26 4.74
N LEU A 265 4.78 -6.76 3.79
CA LEU A 265 5.37 -8.10 3.85
C LEU A 265 6.41 -8.21 4.96
N ALA A 266 7.23 -7.18 5.17
CA ALA A 266 8.19 -7.15 6.26
C ALA A 266 7.51 -7.28 7.63
N ASP A 267 6.41 -6.55 7.85
CA ASP A 267 5.59 -6.67 9.05
C ASP A 267 5.02 -8.10 9.19
N ALA A 268 4.46 -8.67 8.11
CA ALA A 268 3.91 -10.03 8.12
C ALA A 268 4.96 -11.11 8.46
N VAL A 269 6.21 -10.97 7.99
CA VAL A 269 7.32 -11.85 8.40
C VAL A 269 7.57 -11.71 9.89
N LYS A 270 7.68 -10.48 10.39
CA LYS A 270 7.99 -10.22 11.81
C LYS A 270 6.90 -10.66 12.77
N GLU A 271 5.64 -10.61 12.36
CA GLU A 271 4.51 -11.14 13.13
C GLU A 271 4.57 -12.67 13.26
N ARG A 272 5.06 -13.37 12.23
CA ARG A 272 5.13 -14.84 12.21
C ARG A 272 6.44 -15.40 12.76
N ARG A 273 7.56 -14.73 12.47
CA ARG A 273 8.95 -15.16 12.78
C ARG A 273 9.79 -13.94 13.13
N GLN A 274 9.82 -13.59 14.42
CA GLN A 274 10.56 -12.42 14.91
C GLN A 274 12.08 -12.55 14.72
N ASP A 275 12.59 -13.79 14.76
CA ASP A 275 13.99 -14.18 14.61
C ASP A 275 14.54 -14.01 13.19
N VAL A 276 13.67 -13.98 12.18
CA VAL A 276 14.06 -13.86 10.77
C VAL A 276 14.45 -12.43 10.44
N ARG A 277 15.63 -12.23 9.86
CA ARG A 277 16.08 -10.93 9.35
C ARG A 277 15.35 -10.61 8.04
N VAL A 278 14.84 -9.38 7.93
CA VAL A 278 14.20 -8.89 6.70
C VAL A 278 15.10 -7.84 6.07
N LYS A 279 15.42 -8.01 4.79
CA LYS A 279 16.15 -7.05 3.97
C LYS A 279 15.27 -6.63 2.79
N MET A 280 15.46 -5.42 2.29
CA MET A 280 14.82 -4.94 1.08
C MET A 280 15.91 -4.65 0.04
N LEU A 281 15.73 -5.15 -1.17
CA LEU A 281 16.54 -4.82 -2.33
C LEU A 281 15.59 -4.29 -3.40
N GLN A 282 15.91 -3.12 -3.96
CA GLN A 282 15.11 -2.51 -5.01
C GLN A 282 15.87 -2.55 -6.34
N PRO A 283 15.17 -2.80 -7.47
CA PRO A 283 15.75 -2.61 -8.79
C PRO A 283 16.05 -1.12 -9.05
N ALA A 284 16.98 -0.86 -9.98
CA ALA A 284 17.33 0.50 -10.37
C ALA A 284 16.24 1.14 -11.26
N ASN A 285 15.56 0.32 -12.05
CA ASN A 285 14.43 0.64 -12.88
C ASN A 285 13.14 0.11 -12.24
N LYS A 286 11.99 0.24 -12.94
CA LYS A 286 10.68 -0.12 -12.41
C LYS A 286 10.63 -1.52 -11.78
N ASP A 287 11.20 -2.53 -12.44
CA ASP A 287 11.25 -3.91 -11.95
C ASP A 287 12.59 -4.58 -12.35
N TRP A 288 12.84 -5.79 -11.85
CA TRP A 288 14.09 -6.52 -12.13
C TRP A 288 14.22 -6.93 -13.61
N ASN A 289 13.12 -7.05 -14.34
CA ASN A 289 13.16 -7.32 -15.77
C ASN A 289 13.58 -6.07 -16.57
N GLU A 290 13.15 -4.89 -16.15
CA GLU A 290 13.60 -3.62 -16.72
C GLU A 290 15.10 -3.39 -16.46
N ASP A 291 15.63 -3.76 -15.29
CA ASP A 291 17.09 -3.76 -15.04
C ASP A 291 17.85 -4.70 -16.00
N LEU A 292 17.32 -5.90 -16.21
CA LEU A 292 17.93 -6.86 -17.14
C LEU A 292 17.86 -6.36 -18.59
N LYS A 293 16.75 -5.75 -19.00
CA LYS A 293 16.61 -5.12 -20.33
C LYS A 293 17.61 -3.98 -20.51
N ALA A 294 17.78 -3.12 -19.51
CA ALA A 294 18.76 -2.04 -19.52
C ALA A 294 20.18 -2.56 -19.74
N LYS A 295 20.57 -3.64 -19.02
CA LYS A 295 21.86 -4.31 -19.21
C LYS A 295 22.07 -4.90 -20.60
N ASN A 296 20.99 -5.16 -21.33
CA ASN A 296 21.01 -5.67 -22.71
C ASN A 296 20.76 -4.57 -23.75
N GLY A 297 20.89 -3.28 -23.37
CA GLY A 297 20.81 -2.15 -24.29
C GLY A 297 19.39 -1.76 -24.74
N MET A 298 18.36 -2.24 -24.04
CA MET A 298 16.98 -1.80 -24.25
C MET A 298 16.65 -0.64 -23.32
N GLU A 299 15.79 0.28 -23.77
CA GLU A 299 15.29 1.39 -22.94
C GLU A 299 14.38 0.84 -21.83
N PRO A 300 14.75 1.00 -20.54
CA PRO A 300 13.96 0.51 -19.43
C PRO A 300 12.87 1.50 -19.02
N ILE A 301 11.82 1.00 -18.37
CA ILE A 301 10.88 1.87 -17.67
C ILE A 301 11.53 2.34 -16.35
N PRO A 302 11.66 3.65 -16.11
CA PRO A 302 12.31 4.15 -14.89
C PRO A 302 11.50 3.82 -13.64
N ALA A 303 12.20 3.73 -12.51
CA ALA A 303 11.58 3.57 -11.19
C ALA A 303 10.72 4.78 -10.81
N LYS A 304 9.72 4.55 -9.94
CA LYS A 304 8.87 5.60 -9.36
C LYS A 304 8.83 5.45 -7.84
N GLU A 305 9.41 6.42 -7.14
CA GLU A 305 9.38 6.43 -5.67
C GLU A 305 7.93 6.63 -5.15
N HIS A 306 7.67 6.16 -3.92
CA HIS A 306 6.36 6.37 -3.28
C HIS A 306 6.13 7.86 -2.95
N PRO A 307 4.99 8.47 -3.33
CA PRO A 307 4.70 9.88 -3.08
C PRO A 307 4.82 10.26 -1.59
N GLY A 308 4.13 9.57 -0.69
CA GLY A 308 4.25 9.80 0.75
C GLY A 308 5.66 9.63 1.33
N ILE A 309 6.52 8.74 0.78
CA ILE A 309 7.92 8.65 1.24
C ILE A 309 8.73 9.86 0.78
N THR A 310 8.52 10.29 -0.47
CA THR A 310 9.16 11.48 -1.03
C THR A 310 8.78 12.71 -0.23
N GLU A 311 7.48 12.85 0.07
CA GLU A 311 6.94 13.94 0.87
C GLU A 311 7.42 13.89 2.32
N CYS A 312 7.46 12.70 2.93
CA CYS A 312 8.02 12.50 4.27
C CYS A 312 9.47 12.98 4.34
N ARG A 313 10.31 12.64 3.36
CA ARG A 313 11.71 13.10 3.28
C ARG A 313 11.78 14.62 3.13
N ALA A 314 11.00 15.20 2.22
CA ALA A 314 10.99 16.64 1.98
C ALA A 314 10.57 17.42 3.24
N TRP A 315 9.48 17.00 3.88
CA TRP A 315 8.98 17.63 5.10
C TRP A 315 9.93 17.45 6.29
N CYS A 316 10.57 16.28 6.41
CA CYS A 316 11.61 16.05 7.42
C CYS A 316 12.81 16.99 7.25
N GLU A 317 13.23 17.30 6.01
CA GLU A 317 14.29 18.30 5.78
C GLU A 317 13.88 19.71 6.21
N THR A 318 12.61 20.09 5.99
CA THR A 318 12.07 21.35 6.51
C THR A 318 12.03 21.34 8.04
N LEU A 319 11.53 20.25 8.64
CA LEU A 319 11.46 20.07 10.09
C LEU A 319 12.84 20.15 10.75
N LYS A 320 13.91 19.65 10.11
CA LYS A 320 15.29 19.77 10.62
C LYS A 320 15.66 21.22 10.85
N ARG A 321 15.48 22.06 9.81
CA ARG A 321 15.80 23.49 9.88
C ARG A 321 14.97 24.19 10.94
N THR A 322 13.66 23.94 10.94
CA THR A 322 12.74 24.52 11.93
C THR A 322 13.12 24.12 13.36
N ALA A 323 13.43 22.84 13.61
CA ALA A 323 13.81 22.38 14.94
C ALA A 323 15.15 23.00 15.41
N GLU A 324 16.12 23.16 14.50
CA GLU A 324 17.40 23.81 14.81
C GLU A 324 17.24 25.29 15.19
N ASP A 325 16.31 26.00 14.54
CA ASP A 325 16.00 27.40 14.84
C ASP A 325 15.24 27.57 16.17
N ILE A 326 14.57 26.53 16.66
CA ILE A 326 13.88 26.56 17.96
C ILE A 326 14.88 26.44 19.11
N SER A 327 15.01 27.51 19.89
CA SER A 327 15.82 27.49 21.11
C SER A 327 15.31 26.44 22.11
N LEU A 328 16.23 25.69 22.72
CA LEU A 328 15.93 24.68 23.76
C LEU A 328 15.10 25.21 24.94
N LYS A 329 15.05 26.52 25.19
CA LYS A 329 14.18 27.11 26.22
C LYS A 329 12.69 26.94 25.92
N TYR A 330 12.34 26.76 24.65
CA TYR A 330 10.96 26.56 24.17
C TYR A 330 10.56 25.08 24.13
N ALA A 331 11.45 24.15 24.49
CA ALA A 331 11.14 22.72 24.65
C ALA A 331 10.29 22.48 25.91
N THR A 332 9.04 22.97 25.93
CA THR A 332 8.15 22.91 27.08
C THR A 332 6.72 22.53 26.70
N ALA A 333 5.99 22.02 27.68
CA ALA A 333 4.57 21.69 27.57
C ALA A 333 3.70 22.91 27.18
N GLU A 334 4.09 24.11 27.61
CA GLU A 334 3.39 25.35 27.29
C GLU A 334 3.44 25.64 25.78
N TYR A 335 4.61 25.50 25.16
CA TYR A 335 4.78 25.74 23.73
C TYR A 335 4.12 24.65 22.88
N LEU A 336 4.13 23.39 23.32
CA LEU A 336 3.30 22.34 22.70
C LEU A 336 1.82 22.71 22.71
N LYS A 337 1.27 23.11 23.88
CA LYS A 337 -0.14 23.54 23.99
C LYS A 337 -0.46 24.72 23.08
N ARG A 338 0.45 25.70 23.01
CA ARG A 338 0.28 26.90 22.19
C ARG A 338 0.09 26.53 20.71
N TYR A 339 1.06 25.85 20.11
CA TYR A 339 1.02 25.54 18.68
C TYR A 339 -0.04 24.49 18.34
N HIS A 340 -0.33 23.57 19.25
CA HIS A 340 -1.48 22.69 19.11
C HIS A 340 -2.80 23.49 19.05
N CYS A 341 -3.01 24.45 19.96
CA CYS A 341 -4.20 25.30 19.92
C CYS A 341 -4.26 26.18 18.66
N GLU A 342 -3.15 26.81 18.25
CA GLU A 342 -3.08 27.67 17.05
C GLU A 342 -3.43 26.86 15.79
N MET A 343 -2.85 25.66 15.64
CA MET A 343 -3.18 24.72 14.55
C MET A 343 -4.68 24.39 14.49
N TYR A 344 -5.30 24.00 15.62
CA TYR A 344 -6.74 23.70 15.64
C TYR A 344 -7.62 24.93 15.42
N GLN A 345 -7.15 26.14 15.75
CA GLN A 345 -7.86 27.37 15.42
C GLN A 345 -7.84 27.64 13.91
N THR A 346 -6.70 27.38 13.25
CA THR A 346 -6.58 27.46 11.80
C THR A 346 -7.51 26.45 11.12
N LEU A 347 -7.56 25.21 11.61
CA LEU A 347 -8.47 24.16 11.10
C LEU A 347 -9.97 24.47 11.30
N LYS A 348 -10.32 25.30 12.31
CA LYS A 348 -11.71 25.69 12.60
C LYS A 348 -12.25 26.80 11.70
N LYS A 349 -11.38 27.55 11.02
CA LYS A 349 -11.80 28.49 9.97
C LYS A 349 -12.36 27.68 8.80
N GLU A 350 -13.19 28.29 7.95
CA GLU A 350 -13.80 27.61 6.79
C GLU A 350 -12.76 26.72 6.09
N THR A 351 -13.00 25.41 6.07
CA THR A 351 -11.99 24.39 5.77
C THR A 351 -11.76 24.29 4.26
N GLY A 352 -10.98 25.23 3.72
CA GLY A 352 -10.38 25.12 2.40
C GLY A 352 -9.02 24.41 2.46
N MET A 353 -8.47 24.14 1.28
CA MET A 353 -7.20 23.41 1.15
C MET A 353 -6.00 24.22 1.66
N GLU A 354 -6.03 25.54 1.43
CA GLU A 354 -5.02 26.50 1.91
C GLU A 354 -4.96 26.52 3.45
N GLN A 355 -6.11 26.44 4.12
CA GLN A 355 -6.16 26.39 5.59
C GLN A 355 -5.63 25.08 6.16
N LEU A 356 -5.77 23.96 5.41
CA LEU A 356 -5.16 22.69 5.81
C LEU A 356 -3.63 22.75 5.67
N GLU A 357 -3.13 23.30 4.56
CA GLU A 357 -1.69 23.52 4.34
C GLU A 357 -1.13 24.43 5.44
N ASP A 358 -1.74 25.60 5.68
CA ASP A 358 -1.34 26.54 6.75
C ASP A 358 -1.32 25.88 8.13
N ALA A 359 -2.32 25.04 8.45
CA ALA A 359 -2.39 24.38 9.74
C ALA A 359 -1.24 23.38 9.94
N PHE A 360 -0.93 22.55 8.95
CA PHE A 360 0.06 21.49 9.10
C PHE A 360 1.50 21.92 8.77
N ASP A 361 1.68 22.84 7.81
CA ASP A 361 2.99 23.38 7.41
C ASP A 361 3.39 24.64 8.19
N GLY A 362 2.43 25.32 8.81
CA GLY A 362 2.69 26.41 9.76
C GLY A 362 2.77 25.88 11.19
N ASP A 363 1.66 25.95 11.92
CA ASP A 363 1.62 25.65 13.35
C ASP A 363 1.95 24.17 13.65
N GLY A 364 1.52 23.24 12.80
CA GLY A 364 1.81 21.81 12.91
C GLY A 364 3.30 21.48 12.77
N LEU A 365 4.01 22.18 11.87
CA LEU A 365 5.45 22.06 11.70
C LEU A 365 6.20 22.57 12.94
N ILE A 366 5.77 23.70 13.51
CA ILE A 366 6.38 24.24 14.73
C ILE A 366 6.07 23.35 15.94
N LEU A 367 4.84 22.82 16.04
CA LEU A 367 4.46 21.83 17.06
C LEU A 367 5.38 20.60 17.01
N ALA A 368 5.60 20.05 15.82
CA ALA A 368 6.54 18.95 15.61
C ALA A 368 7.98 19.34 15.99
N GLY A 369 8.42 20.54 15.63
CA GLY A 369 9.72 21.08 16.00
C GLY A 369 9.92 21.17 17.51
N VAL A 370 8.93 21.69 18.25
CA VAL A 370 8.96 21.75 19.72
C VAL A 370 9.02 20.34 20.32
N ALA A 371 8.25 19.38 19.79
CA ALA A 371 8.32 17.99 20.22
C ALA A 371 9.71 17.38 20.00
N VAL A 372 10.38 17.67 18.87
CA VAL A 372 11.77 17.27 18.61
C VAL A 372 12.75 17.88 19.62
N ARG A 373 12.57 19.14 20.00
CA ARG A 373 13.43 19.80 21.00
C ARG A 373 13.20 19.26 22.42
N ILE A 374 11.99 18.79 22.72
CA ILE A 374 11.72 18.04 23.95
C ILE A 374 12.46 16.69 23.91
N MET A 375 12.40 15.97 22.78
CA MET A 375 13.15 14.72 22.62
C MET A 375 14.66 14.92 22.78
N GLU A 376 15.22 15.98 22.20
CA GLU A 376 16.64 16.34 22.37
C GLU A 376 16.98 16.65 23.83
N ARG A 377 16.20 17.50 24.50
CA ARG A 377 16.45 17.89 25.91
C ARG A 377 16.55 16.66 26.79
N TYR A 378 15.50 15.84 26.80
CA TYR A 378 15.44 14.68 27.69
C TYR A 378 16.34 13.54 27.23
N GLY A 379 16.58 13.40 25.92
CA GLY A 379 17.56 12.45 25.39
C GLY A 379 18.98 12.77 25.87
N ARG A 380 19.37 14.05 25.90
CA ARG A 380 20.66 14.49 26.44
C ARG A 380 20.78 14.23 27.95
N GLU A 381 19.71 14.44 28.70
CA GLU A 381 19.70 14.13 30.14
C GLU A 381 19.86 12.63 30.42
N LEU A 382 19.42 11.77 29.49
CA LEU A 382 19.62 10.31 29.52
C LEU A 382 20.98 9.87 28.94
N GLY A 383 21.84 10.80 28.52
CA GLY A 383 23.14 10.49 27.91
C GLY A 383 23.08 9.94 26.48
N MET A 384 21.96 10.14 25.77
CA MET A 384 21.80 9.74 24.37
C MET A 384 22.36 10.80 23.42
N ASP A 385 22.90 10.38 22.29
CA ASP A 385 23.11 11.29 21.15
C ASP A 385 21.74 11.60 20.54
N ALA A 386 21.30 12.84 20.71
CA ALA A 386 19.93 13.27 20.50
C ALA A 386 19.86 14.58 19.71
N ALA A 387 20.80 14.80 18.79
CA ALA A 387 20.74 15.96 17.90
C ALA A 387 19.43 15.96 17.10
N PRO A 388 18.78 17.12 16.87
CA PRO A 388 17.51 17.19 16.13
C PRO A 388 17.55 16.47 14.79
N GLY A 389 18.62 16.67 14.01
CA GLY A 389 18.83 15.99 12.73
C GLY A 389 18.77 14.46 12.83
N GLN A 390 19.48 13.87 13.81
CA GLN A 390 19.48 12.42 14.03
C GLN A 390 18.12 11.90 14.50
N ILE A 391 17.42 12.65 15.37
CA ILE A 391 16.06 12.30 15.80
C ILE A 391 15.14 12.26 14.58
N ILE A 392 15.20 13.28 13.73
CA ILE A 392 14.34 13.40 12.55
C ILE A 392 14.69 12.34 11.48
N ASP A 393 15.96 12.03 11.26
CA ASP A 393 16.37 10.93 10.36
C ASP A 393 15.79 9.59 10.82
N ASN A 394 15.84 9.33 12.13
CA ASN A 394 15.23 8.13 12.72
C ASN A 394 13.70 8.12 12.57
N LEU A 395 13.03 9.26 12.67
CA LEU A 395 11.58 9.39 12.45
C LEU A 395 11.21 9.16 10.98
N CYS A 396 11.94 9.79 10.05
CA CYS A 396 11.77 9.61 8.62
C CYS A 396 11.92 8.12 8.24
N GLY A 397 12.95 7.45 8.76
CA GLY A 397 13.17 6.00 8.56
C GLY A 397 12.11 5.09 9.17
N ARG A 398 11.25 5.60 10.07
CA ARG A 398 10.11 4.88 10.67
C ARG A 398 8.80 5.06 9.90
N TYR A 399 8.73 6.00 8.95
CA TYR A 399 7.53 6.19 8.14
C TYR A 399 7.22 4.91 7.33
N ARG A 400 5.95 4.52 7.30
CA ARG A 400 5.47 3.30 6.66
C ARG A 400 4.20 3.64 5.88
N PRO A 401 4.25 3.75 4.54
CA PRO A 401 3.10 4.18 3.75
C PRO A 401 1.90 3.24 3.88
N HIS A 402 2.14 1.93 4.06
CA HIS A 402 1.05 0.94 4.20
C HIS A 402 0.23 1.08 5.48
N LYS A 403 0.72 1.86 6.45
CA LYS A 403 0.01 2.20 7.69
C LYS A 403 -0.70 3.54 7.61
N ASP A 404 -0.52 4.26 6.51
CA ASP A 404 -1.00 5.63 6.35
C ASP A 404 -2.44 5.68 5.80
N LYS A 405 -3.34 4.95 6.44
CA LYS A 405 -4.74 4.78 6.02
C LYS A 405 -5.68 5.62 6.86
N GLY A 406 -6.78 6.04 6.27
CA GLY A 406 -7.83 6.80 6.94
C GLY A 406 -8.06 8.18 6.34
N ASN A 407 -9.13 8.83 6.79
CA ASN A 407 -9.52 10.16 6.34
C ASN A 407 -8.96 11.25 7.29
N LEU A 408 -9.17 12.51 6.91
CA LEU A 408 -8.75 13.66 7.72
C LEU A 408 -9.26 13.58 9.17
N LYS A 409 -10.51 13.15 9.38
CA LYS A 409 -11.12 13.07 10.71
C LYS A 409 -10.39 12.07 11.61
N SER A 410 -10.09 10.87 11.11
CA SER A 410 -9.30 9.89 11.88
C SER A 410 -7.93 10.44 12.26
N ARG A 411 -7.25 11.13 11.32
CA ARG A 411 -5.93 11.72 11.57
C ARG A 411 -5.95 12.79 12.64
N LEU A 412 -6.97 13.65 12.63
CA LEU A 412 -7.16 14.68 13.67
C LEU A 412 -7.44 14.06 15.04
N VAL A 413 -8.13 12.91 15.09
CA VAL A 413 -8.35 12.17 16.35
C VAL A 413 -7.04 11.53 16.83
N ASP A 414 -6.29 10.89 15.94
CA ASP A 414 -5.01 10.25 16.29
C ASP A 414 -3.99 11.27 16.79
N MET A 415 -3.90 12.43 16.13
CA MET A 415 -3.05 13.54 16.56
C MET A 415 -3.48 14.12 17.91
N GLN A 416 -4.79 14.32 18.15
CA GLN A 416 -5.32 14.77 19.44
C GLN A 416 -4.95 13.78 20.56
N ASN A 417 -5.15 12.48 20.32
CA ASN A 417 -4.81 11.44 21.30
C ASN A 417 -3.30 11.40 21.58
N ALA A 418 -2.46 11.52 20.55
CA ALA A 418 -1.01 11.57 20.70
C ALA A 418 -0.57 12.81 21.50
N PHE A 419 -1.19 13.96 21.24
CA PHE A 419 -0.95 15.19 21.98
C PHE A 419 -1.34 15.05 23.46
N GLU A 420 -2.55 14.58 23.75
CA GLU A 420 -3.02 14.35 25.12
C GLU A 420 -2.10 13.39 25.87
N SER A 421 -1.65 12.33 25.21
CA SER A 421 -0.69 11.39 25.77
C SER A 421 0.61 12.08 26.18
N VAL A 422 1.17 12.97 25.34
CA VAL A 422 2.36 13.76 25.70
C VAL A 422 2.06 14.67 26.90
N MET A 423 0.89 15.30 26.93
CA MET A 423 0.50 16.21 28.00
C MET A 423 0.39 15.53 29.37
N GLU A 424 -0.05 14.27 29.42
CA GLU A 424 -0.08 13.46 30.65
C GLU A 424 1.30 13.34 31.30
N CYS A 425 2.38 13.28 30.51
CA CYS A 425 3.75 13.21 31.04
C CYS A 425 4.20 14.51 31.73
N PHE A 426 3.49 15.62 31.49
CA PHE A 426 3.73 16.90 32.14
C PHE A 426 2.72 17.22 33.25
N ALA A 427 1.86 16.26 33.63
CA ALA A 427 0.98 16.43 34.77
C ALA A 427 1.80 16.44 36.07
N GLY A 428 1.55 17.42 36.96
CA GLY A 428 2.29 17.55 38.23
C GLY A 428 3.66 18.23 38.06
N GLU A 429 4.71 17.65 38.62
CA GLU A 429 6.08 18.20 38.60
C GLU A 429 6.82 17.96 37.26
N GLY A 430 6.20 17.23 36.32
CA GLY A 430 6.82 16.83 35.06
C GLY A 430 7.71 15.58 35.20
N PRO A 431 8.39 15.15 34.12
CA PRO A 431 9.19 13.93 34.12
C PRO A 431 10.49 14.10 34.92
N GLY A 432 10.54 13.52 36.12
CA GLY A 432 11.69 13.60 37.02
C GLY A 432 12.65 12.42 36.91
N THR A 433 12.11 11.22 36.69
CA THR A 433 12.89 9.96 36.62
C THR A 433 13.27 9.59 35.19
N ASP A 434 14.35 8.81 35.03
CA ASP A 434 14.80 8.38 33.70
C ASP A 434 13.71 7.62 32.91
N LYS A 435 12.92 6.79 33.60
CA LYS A 435 11.80 6.06 32.99
C LYS A 435 10.68 6.97 32.49
N GLU A 436 10.38 8.04 33.23
CA GLU A 436 9.41 9.05 32.80
C GLU A 436 9.92 9.82 31.59
N LYS A 437 11.22 10.17 31.57
CA LYS A 437 11.87 10.83 30.42
C LYS A 437 11.84 9.96 29.18
N GLU A 438 12.19 8.68 29.28
CA GLU A 438 12.07 7.73 28.17
C GLU A 438 10.64 7.60 27.65
N THR A 439 9.66 7.61 28.56
CA THR A 439 8.24 7.53 28.20
C THR A 439 7.80 8.79 27.46
N LEU A 440 8.19 9.97 27.94
CA LEU A 440 7.93 11.24 27.26
C LEU A 440 8.55 11.25 25.86
N ILE A 441 9.80 10.82 25.70
CA ILE A 441 10.46 10.75 24.39
C ILE A 441 9.67 9.85 23.43
N LYS A 442 9.23 8.66 23.88
CA LYS A 442 8.42 7.75 23.07
C LYS A 442 7.08 8.36 22.65
N LYS A 443 6.43 9.10 23.55
CA LYS A 443 5.16 9.78 23.24
C LYS A 443 5.37 10.96 22.30
N CYS A 444 6.46 11.73 22.44
CA CYS A 444 6.84 12.77 21.49
C CYS A 444 7.15 12.20 20.10
N VAL A 445 7.81 11.04 20.01
CA VAL A 445 7.96 10.31 18.74
C VAL A 445 6.59 10.05 18.11
N GLY A 446 5.61 9.58 18.89
CA GLY A 446 4.25 9.36 18.43
C GLY A 446 3.60 10.64 17.88
N LEU A 447 3.61 11.72 18.65
CA LEU A 447 3.05 13.01 18.24
C LEU A 447 3.70 13.54 16.96
N THR A 448 5.03 13.53 16.86
CA THR A 448 5.73 13.99 15.66
C THR A 448 5.39 13.13 14.44
N MET A 449 5.24 11.80 14.61
CA MET A 449 4.80 10.93 13.51
C MET A 449 3.37 11.24 13.06
N GLU A 450 2.45 11.60 13.95
CA GLU A 450 1.10 12.03 13.54
C GLU A 450 1.12 13.36 12.77
N CYS A 451 1.98 14.32 13.17
CA CYS A 451 2.19 15.54 12.39
C CYS A 451 2.70 15.25 10.98
N ILE A 452 3.71 14.37 10.84
CA ILE A 452 4.23 13.93 9.54
C ILE A 452 3.12 13.31 8.67
N ARG A 453 2.32 12.40 9.23
CA ARG A 453 1.24 11.74 8.49
C ARG A 453 0.12 12.69 8.10
N ALA A 454 -0.22 13.65 8.96
CA ALA A 454 -1.23 14.65 8.66
C ALA A 454 -0.79 15.56 7.52
N HIS A 455 0.48 15.99 7.51
CA HIS A 455 1.09 16.71 6.39
C HIS A 455 0.98 15.92 5.08
N ILE A 456 1.50 14.69 5.07
CA ILE A 456 1.53 13.84 3.87
C ILE A 456 0.12 13.67 3.28
N TYR A 457 -0.89 13.46 4.13
CA TYR A 457 -2.27 13.36 3.68
C TYR A 457 -2.75 14.62 2.94
N VAL A 458 -2.43 15.82 3.46
CA VAL A 458 -2.81 17.08 2.82
C VAL A 458 -2.05 17.29 1.52
N ALA A 459 -0.74 17.00 1.51
CA ALA A 459 0.09 17.07 0.31
C ALA A 459 -0.40 16.12 -0.80
N GLU A 460 -0.78 14.89 -0.48
CA GLU A 460 -1.33 13.94 -1.45
C GLU A 460 -2.68 14.42 -2.01
N LYS A 461 -3.57 14.97 -1.17
CA LYS A 461 -4.83 15.57 -1.64
C LYS A 461 -4.59 16.76 -2.57
N LEU A 462 -3.62 17.61 -2.26
CA LEU A 462 -3.18 18.73 -3.12
C LEU A 462 -2.69 18.25 -4.48
N GLN A 463 -1.91 17.17 -4.51
CA GLN A 463 -1.41 16.60 -5.76
C GLN A 463 -2.54 16.06 -6.64
N VAL A 464 -3.53 15.38 -6.06
CA VAL A 464 -4.70 14.86 -6.80
C VAL A 464 -5.52 16.00 -7.40
N GLN A 465 -5.86 17.05 -6.63
CA GLN A 465 -6.61 18.19 -7.16
C GLN A 465 -5.87 18.93 -8.29
N LYS A 466 -4.54 19.08 -8.19
CA LYS A 466 -3.72 19.70 -9.25
C LYS A 466 -3.73 18.86 -10.54
N GLN A 467 -3.73 17.53 -10.43
CA GLN A 467 -3.81 16.63 -11.60
C GLN A 467 -5.19 16.65 -12.27
N GLU A 468 -6.27 16.68 -11.48
CA GLU A 468 -7.64 16.77 -11.99
C GLU A 468 -7.94 18.14 -12.63
N GLY A 469 -7.48 19.23 -12.02
CA GLY A 469 -7.58 20.58 -12.58
C GLY A 469 -6.79 20.76 -13.88
N GLY A 470 -5.64 20.09 -14.00
CA GLY A 470 -4.83 20.07 -15.23
C GLY A 470 -5.48 19.29 -16.38
N MET A 471 -6.14 18.16 -16.09
CA MET A 471 -6.89 17.40 -17.10
C MET A 471 -8.11 18.17 -17.62
N GLY A 472 -8.79 18.96 -16.78
CA GLY A 472 -9.89 19.83 -17.22
C GLY A 472 -9.46 20.93 -18.20
N GLN A 473 -8.23 21.46 -18.07
CA GLN A 473 -7.69 22.45 -19.00
C GLN A 473 -7.27 21.85 -20.35
N ILE A 474 -6.81 20.60 -20.38
CA ILE A 474 -6.47 19.91 -21.64
C ILE A 474 -7.74 19.52 -22.42
N CYS A 475 -8.83 19.13 -21.73
CA CYS A 475 -10.12 18.83 -22.38
C CYS A 475 -10.92 20.06 -22.83
N SER A 476 -10.52 21.28 -22.43
CA SER A 476 -11.11 22.54 -22.90
C SER A 476 -10.33 23.19 -24.04
N GLN A 477 -9.23 22.55 -24.48
CA GLN A 477 -8.39 22.97 -25.61
C GLN A 477 -8.34 21.93 -26.75
N LEU A 478 -9.18 20.90 -26.70
CA LEU A 478 -9.50 19.99 -27.81
C LEU A 478 -11.01 20.09 -28.10
#